data_AF-A0A3L6QSJ9-F1
#
_entry.id   AF-A0A3L6QSJ9-F1
#
_cell.length_a   1.000
_cell.length_b   1.000
_cell.length_c   1.000
_cell.angle_alpha   90.00
_cell.angle_beta   90.00
_cell.angle_gamma   90.00
#
_symmetry.space_group_name_H-M   'P 1'
#
loop_
_entity.id
_entity.type
_entity.pdbx_description
1 polymer ?
#
loop_
_entity_poly.entity_id
_entity_poly.type
_entity_poly.pdbx_seq_one_letter_code
_entity_poly.pdbx_strand_id
1 'polypeptide(L)'
;MGKEVDVSTLEAGGARDYKDPPPAPLVDIDELGKWSLYRAVIAEFVATLLFLYITVATVIGYKHQTDASASGPDAACGGVGILGIAWAFGGMIFILVYCTAGISGGHINPAVTFGLFLARKVSLVRAILYMAAQCLGAICGVGLVKGFQSGFYARYGCGANEVSAGYSTGTGLAAEIIGTFVLV
;
A
#
# COMPACT_ATOMS: atom_id res chain seq x y z
N MET A 1 9.98 30.39 -53.90
CA MET A 1 9.08 31.12 -52.99
C MET A 1 8.68 30.18 -51.86
N GLY A 2 9.60 29.97 -50.92
CA GLY A 2 9.33 29.15 -49.75
C GLY A 2 8.43 29.96 -48.81
N LYS A 3 7.29 29.39 -48.41
CA LYS A 3 6.47 29.98 -47.36
C LYS A 3 7.30 29.92 -46.07
N GLU A 4 7.68 31.08 -45.57
CA GLU A 4 8.13 31.23 -44.18
C GLU A 4 6.99 30.74 -43.29
N VAL A 5 7.26 29.67 -42.55
CA VAL A 5 6.39 29.19 -41.49
C VAL A 5 6.55 30.18 -40.35
N ASP A 6 5.50 30.94 -40.10
CA ASP A 6 5.43 31.90 -39.00
C ASP A 6 5.49 31.15 -37.65
N VAL A 7 6.67 31.16 -37.04
CA VAL A 7 7.01 30.48 -35.78
C VAL A 7 6.20 31.04 -34.59
N SER A 8 5.48 32.16 -34.77
CA SER A 8 4.65 32.77 -33.73
C SER A 8 3.38 31.97 -33.38
N THR A 9 3.01 30.94 -34.16
CA THR A 9 1.81 30.12 -33.89
C THR A 9 2.08 28.84 -33.08
N LEU A 10 3.34 28.55 -32.72
CA LEU A 10 3.69 27.37 -31.91
C LEU A 10 3.67 27.62 -30.39
N GLU A 11 3.48 28.87 -29.94
CA GLU A 11 3.40 29.21 -28.51
C GLU A 11 1.98 29.17 -27.92
N ALA A 12 0.98 28.70 -28.68
CA ALA A 12 -0.31 28.29 -28.11
C ALA A 12 -0.23 26.83 -27.62
N GLY A 13 0.72 26.55 -26.73
CA GLY A 13 0.80 25.28 -26.02
C GLY A 13 -0.50 25.04 -25.26
N GLY A 14 -1.29 24.08 -25.72
CA GLY A 14 -2.59 23.71 -25.15
C GLY A 14 -2.52 23.68 -23.62
N ALA A 15 -3.41 24.44 -22.98
CA ALA A 15 -3.59 24.38 -21.55
C ALA A 15 -3.72 22.90 -21.15
N ARG A 16 -2.90 22.43 -20.20
CA ARG A 16 -3.03 21.06 -19.69
C ARG A 16 -4.50 20.84 -19.29
N ASP A 17 -5.14 19.80 -19.85
CA ASP A 17 -6.56 19.48 -19.57
C ASP A 17 -6.79 19.21 -18.08
N TYR A 18 -5.74 18.82 -17.35
CA TYR A 18 -5.74 18.69 -15.91
C TYR A 18 -5.02 19.87 -15.25
N LYS A 19 -5.77 20.64 -14.45
CA LYS A 19 -5.21 21.60 -13.50
C LYS A 19 -5.21 20.96 -12.12
N ASP A 20 -4.03 20.95 -11.48
CA ASP A 20 -3.92 20.50 -10.10
C ASP A 20 -4.87 21.29 -9.20
N PRO A 21 -5.56 20.62 -8.26
CA PRO A 21 -6.30 21.32 -7.23
C PRO A 21 -5.35 22.20 -6.41
N PRO A 22 -5.84 23.32 -5.85
CA PRO A 22 -5.03 24.16 -4.99
C PRO A 22 -4.48 23.35 -3.81
N PRO A 23 -3.30 23.72 -3.26
CA PRO A 23 -2.73 23.04 -2.10
C PRO A 23 -3.73 22.95 -0.95
N ALA A 24 -3.87 21.77 -0.36
CA ALA A 24 -4.77 21.54 0.75
C ALA A 24 -4.40 22.45 1.94
N PRO A 25 -5.37 22.93 2.73
CA PRO A 25 -5.07 23.59 4.00
C PRO A 25 -4.24 22.67 4.89
N LEU A 26 -3.27 23.25 5.58
CA LEU A 26 -2.29 22.51 6.37
C LEU A 26 -2.98 21.81 7.55
N VAL A 27 -3.94 22.51 8.14
CA VAL A 27 -4.91 22.02 9.12
C VAL A 27 -6.29 22.44 8.63
N ASP A 28 -7.18 21.46 8.40
CA ASP A 28 -8.60 21.66 8.06
C ASP A 28 -9.45 20.94 9.11
N ILE A 29 -9.90 21.66 10.15
CA ILE A 29 -10.69 21.08 11.25
C ILE A 29 -12.15 20.87 10.82
N ASP A 30 -12.65 21.68 9.88
CA ASP A 30 -14.01 21.59 9.38
C ASP A 30 -14.27 20.25 8.68
N GLU A 31 -13.20 19.58 8.23
CA GLU A 31 -13.25 18.22 7.69
C GLU A 31 -13.81 17.19 8.69
N LEU A 32 -13.65 17.40 10.01
CA LEU A 32 -14.21 16.52 11.04
C LEU A 32 -15.74 16.50 11.07
N GLY A 33 -16.39 17.55 10.55
CA GLY A 33 -17.85 17.61 10.41
C GLY A 33 -18.37 16.90 9.15
N LYS A 34 -17.49 16.49 8.23
CA LYS A 34 -17.89 15.95 6.91
C LYS A 34 -18.05 14.43 6.98
N TRP A 35 -19.25 13.94 6.64
CA TRP A 35 -19.51 12.49 6.56
C TRP A 35 -18.61 11.75 5.55
N SER A 36 -18.20 12.44 4.49
CA SER A 36 -17.26 11.90 3.50
C SER A 36 -15.90 11.56 4.10
N LEU A 37 -15.43 12.28 5.13
CA LEU A 37 -14.19 11.95 5.84
C LEU A 37 -14.30 10.58 6.51
N TYR A 38 -15.35 10.34 7.28
CA TYR A 38 -15.54 9.06 7.99
C TYR A 38 -15.69 7.89 7.01
N ARG A 39 -16.42 8.07 5.90
CA ARG A 39 -16.50 7.06 4.83
C ARG A 39 -15.13 6.73 4.26
N ALA A 40 -14.30 7.74 4.04
CA ALA A 40 -12.94 7.56 3.54
C ALA A 40 -12.03 6.85 4.56
N VAL A 41 -12.11 7.20 5.84
CA VAL A 41 -11.37 6.55 6.94
C VAL A 41 -11.77 5.08 7.06
N ILE A 42 -13.07 4.76 6.97
CA ILE A 42 -13.57 3.38 6.95
C ILE A 42 -13.05 2.62 5.72
N ALA A 43 -13.01 3.26 4.56
CA ALA A 43 -12.48 2.64 3.34
C ALA A 43 -10.99 2.28 3.49
N GLU A 44 -10.16 3.17 4.04
CA GLU A 44 -8.76 2.90 4.34
C GLU A 44 -8.59 1.74 5.34
N PHE A 45 -9.37 1.73 6.43
CA PHE A 45 -9.37 0.63 7.40
C PHE A 45 -9.70 -0.73 6.74
N VAL A 46 -10.81 -0.80 6.00
CA VAL A 46 -11.27 -2.06 5.36
C VAL A 46 -10.28 -2.50 4.28
N ALA A 47 -9.77 -1.58 3.48
CA ALA A 47 -8.80 -1.91 2.44
C ALA A 47 -7.50 -2.45 3.04
N THR A 48 -6.93 -1.79 4.06
CA THR A 48 -5.71 -2.27 4.70
C THR A 48 -5.93 -3.59 5.45
N LEU A 49 -7.12 -3.80 6.04
CA LEU A 49 -7.49 -5.11 6.62
C LEU A 49 -7.46 -6.22 5.58
N LEU A 50 -8.12 -6.04 4.44
CA LEU A 50 -8.15 -7.03 3.37
C LEU A 50 -6.76 -7.26 2.77
N PHE A 51 -5.99 -6.18 2.58
CA PHE A 51 -4.62 -6.24 2.09
C PHE A 51 -3.75 -7.15 2.97
N LEU A 52 -3.71 -6.89 4.28
CA LEU A 52 -2.88 -7.68 5.20
C LEU A 52 -3.42 -9.10 5.40
N TYR A 53 -4.74 -9.28 5.46
CA TYR A 53 -5.34 -10.61 5.56
C TYR A 53 -4.91 -11.52 4.39
N ILE A 54 -5.10 -11.06 3.15
CA ILE A 54 -4.82 -11.88 1.95
C ILE A 54 -3.31 -12.12 1.79
N THR A 55 -2.50 -11.08 1.95
CA THR A 55 -1.04 -11.19 1.75
C THR A 55 -0.39 -12.06 2.82
N VAL A 56 -0.72 -11.86 4.10
CA VAL A 56 -0.15 -12.67 5.18
C VAL A 56 -0.68 -14.10 5.12
N ALA A 57 -1.96 -14.33 4.79
CA ALA A 57 -2.46 -15.69 4.57
C ALA A 57 -1.72 -16.41 3.43
N THR A 58 -1.40 -15.69 2.35
CA THR A 58 -0.61 -16.24 1.22
C THR A 58 0.81 -16.59 1.66
N VAL A 59 1.48 -15.73 2.44
CA VAL A 59 2.83 -15.99 2.97
C VAL A 59 2.83 -17.23 3.88
N ILE A 60 1.90 -17.31 4.83
CA ILE A 60 1.82 -18.45 5.75
C ILE A 60 1.46 -19.73 4.99
N GLY A 61 0.52 -19.66 4.05
CA GLY A 61 0.14 -20.79 3.20
C GLY A 61 1.31 -21.32 2.38
N TYR A 62 2.10 -20.44 1.76
CA TYR A 62 3.31 -20.81 1.03
C TYR A 62 4.35 -21.48 1.94
N LYS A 63 4.65 -20.88 3.10
CA LYS A 63 5.62 -21.44 4.05
C LYS A 63 5.19 -22.81 4.58
N HIS A 64 3.89 -23.01 4.80
CA HIS A 64 3.36 -24.30 5.20
C HIS A 64 3.49 -25.36 4.09
N GLN A 65 3.10 -25.01 2.86
CA GLN A 65 3.16 -25.91 1.71
C GLN A 65 4.58 -26.30 1.31
N THR A 66 5.57 -25.46 1.60
CA THR A 66 6.99 -25.72 1.28
C THR A 66 7.79 -26.34 2.41
N ASP A 67 7.20 -26.50 3.60
CA ASP A 67 7.84 -27.18 4.72
C ASP A 67 7.82 -28.70 4.51
N ALA A 68 8.98 -29.27 4.15
CA ALA A 68 9.11 -30.72 3.93
C ALA A 68 8.77 -31.57 5.16
N SER A 69 8.89 -31.00 6.37
CA SER A 69 8.52 -31.69 7.61
C SER A 69 7.00 -31.75 7.82
N ALA A 70 6.24 -30.87 7.18
CA ALA A 70 4.78 -30.80 7.26
C ALA A 70 4.09 -31.39 6.01
N SER A 71 4.70 -31.23 4.84
CA SER A 71 4.08 -31.49 3.53
C SER A 71 4.77 -32.61 2.73
N GLY A 72 5.82 -33.24 3.28
CA GLY A 72 6.53 -34.37 2.67
C GLY A 72 7.80 -33.98 1.88
N PRO A 73 8.60 -34.96 1.44
CA PRO A 73 9.93 -34.72 0.87
C PRO A 73 9.92 -33.92 -0.44
N ASP A 74 8.82 -33.95 -1.21
CA ASP A 74 8.69 -33.24 -2.49
C ASP A 74 8.10 -31.83 -2.36
N ALA A 75 7.91 -31.33 -1.13
CA ALA A 75 7.26 -30.05 -0.84
C ALA A 75 8.06 -28.81 -1.29
N ALA A 76 9.37 -28.94 -1.53
CA ALA A 76 10.28 -27.81 -1.73
C ALA A 76 9.86 -26.84 -2.86
N CYS A 77 9.19 -27.36 -3.89
CA CYS A 77 8.70 -26.57 -5.03
C CYS A 77 7.16 -26.44 -5.06
N GLY A 78 6.48 -26.81 -3.97
CA GLY A 78 5.04 -26.70 -3.83
C GLY A 78 4.55 -25.27 -3.60
N GLY A 79 3.26 -25.06 -3.80
CA GLY A 79 2.58 -23.80 -3.51
C GLY A 79 2.79 -22.70 -4.55
N VAL A 80 2.59 -21.45 -4.13
CA VAL A 80 2.56 -20.28 -5.02
C VAL A 80 3.94 -19.69 -5.34
N GLY A 81 4.99 -20.11 -4.63
CA GLY A 81 6.33 -19.55 -4.73
C GLY A 81 6.45 -18.12 -4.18
N ILE A 82 7.69 -17.63 -4.07
CA ILE A 82 7.97 -16.22 -3.70
C ILE A 82 7.40 -15.27 -4.76
N LEU A 83 7.36 -15.70 -6.04
CA LEU A 83 6.71 -14.96 -7.12
C LEU A 83 5.21 -14.77 -6.85
N GLY A 84 4.50 -15.81 -6.39
CA GLY A 84 3.09 -15.71 -6.02
C GLY A 84 2.85 -14.81 -4.82
N ILE A 85 3.77 -14.78 -3.85
CA ILE A 85 3.74 -13.81 -2.75
C ILE A 85 3.84 -12.38 -3.31
N ALA A 86 4.82 -12.10 -4.17
CA ALA A 86 4.97 -10.77 -4.78
C ALA A 86 3.72 -10.34 -5.57
N TRP A 87 3.10 -11.26 -6.30
CA TRP A 87 1.81 -11.03 -6.98
C TRP A 87 0.66 -10.76 -6.01
N ALA A 88 0.59 -11.44 -4.86
CA ALA A 88 -0.44 -11.18 -3.87
C ALA A 88 -0.32 -9.75 -3.32
N PHE A 89 0.90 -9.27 -3.02
CA PHE A 89 1.10 -7.90 -2.55
C PHE A 89 0.75 -6.86 -3.63
N GLY A 90 1.35 -6.97 -4.82
CA GLY A 90 1.11 -6.00 -5.90
C GLY A 90 -0.32 -6.04 -6.43
N GLY A 91 -0.89 -7.23 -6.61
CA GLY A 91 -2.25 -7.44 -7.10
C GLY A 91 -3.30 -6.93 -6.13
N MET A 92 -3.13 -7.16 -4.82
CA MET A 92 -4.06 -6.61 -3.82
C MET A 92 -4.01 -5.09 -3.76
N ILE A 93 -2.83 -4.48 -3.82
CA ILE A 93 -2.72 -3.01 -3.90
C ILE A 93 -3.44 -2.50 -5.15
N PHE A 94 -3.18 -3.09 -6.33
CA PHE A 94 -3.85 -2.68 -7.57
C PHE A 94 -5.39 -2.71 -7.44
N ILE A 95 -5.95 -3.81 -6.96
CA ILE A 95 -7.39 -3.99 -6.80
C ILE A 95 -7.95 -2.99 -5.78
N LEU A 96 -7.34 -2.89 -4.60
CA LEU A 96 -7.86 -2.08 -3.52
C LEU A 96 -7.75 -0.58 -3.81
N VAL A 97 -6.66 -0.13 -4.43
CA VAL A 97 -6.53 1.25 -4.91
C VAL A 97 -7.63 1.53 -5.94
N TYR A 98 -7.84 0.64 -6.91
CA TYR A 98 -8.93 0.80 -7.88
C TYR A 98 -10.31 0.93 -7.21
N CYS A 99 -10.59 0.10 -6.21
CA CYS A 99 -11.86 0.13 -5.48
C CYS A 99 -12.03 1.38 -4.59
N THR A 100 -10.95 1.94 -4.05
CA THR A 100 -11.01 3.00 -3.02
C THR A 100 -10.57 4.38 -3.50
N ALA A 101 -9.98 4.50 -4.69
CA ALA A 101 -9.52 5.76 -5.27
C ALA A 101 -10.63 6.83 -5.29
N GLY A 102 -11.85 6.45 -5.68
CA GLY A 102 -13.00 7.36 -5.71
C GLY A 102 -13.62 7.70 -4.35
N ILE A 103 -13.15 7.09 -3.26
CA ILE A 103 -13.71 7.27 -1.90
C ILE A 103 -12.70 7.93 -0.98
N SER A 104 -11.51 7.32 -0.80
CA SER A 104 -10.47 7.82 0.11
C SER A 104 -9.27 8.42 -0.61
N GLY A 105 -9.12 8.17 -1.90
CA GLY A 105 -7.86 8.37 -2.64
C GLY A 105 -7.00 7.12 -2.72
N GLY A 106 -7.39 6.04 -2.03
CA GLY A 106 -6.74 4.72 -2.10
C GLY A 106 -5.29 4.72 -1.64
N HIS A 107 -5.01 5.22 -0.43
CA HIS A 107 -3.64 5.31 0.06
C HIS A 107 -3.14 3.97 0.57
N ILE A 108 -3.92 3.32 1.46
CA ILE A 108 -3.73 1.97 2.03
C ILE A 108 -2.39 1.80 2.80
N ASN A 109 -1.54 2.82 2.79
CA ASN A 109 -0.18 2.83 3.28
C ASN A 109 0.13 4.18 3.98
N PRO A 110 0.67 4.15 5.22
CA PRO A 110 1.07 5.35 5.93
C PRO A 110 2.13 6.19 5.21
N ALA A 111 3.10 5.57 4.52
CA ALA A 111 4.15 6.27 3.79
C ALA A 111 3.59 7.04 2.57
N VAL A 112 2.65 6.44 1.84
CA VAL A 112 1.93 7.12 0.74
C VAL A 112 1.12 8.30 1.28
N THR A 113 0.39 8.09 2.39
CA THR A 113 -0.37 9.16 3.05
C THR A 113 0.52 10.29 3.51
N PHE A 114 1.69 9.97 4.06
CA PHE A 114 2.67 10.95 4.52
C PHE A 114 3.28 11.72 3.35
N GLY A 115 3.67 11.05 2.26
CA GLY A 115 4.18 11.69 1.05
C GLY A 115 3.19 12.69 0.45
N LEU A 116 1.92 12.30 0.35
CA LEU A 116 0.84 13.18 -0.13
C LEU A 116 0.56 14.35 0.81
N PHE A 117 0.70 14.14 2.13
CA PHE A 117 0.64 15.23 3.10
C PHE A 117 1.78 16.24 2.90
N LEU A 118 3.02 15.77 2.75
CA LEU A 118 4.19 16.63 2.47
C LEU A 118 4.03 17.38 1.14
N ALA A 119 3.43 16.76 0.14
CA ALA A 119 3.08 17.37 -1.14
C ALA A 119 1.87 18.33 -1.08
N ARG A 120 1.30 18.58 0.11
CA ARG A 120 0.13 19.45 0.33
C ARG A 120 -1.10 18.99 -0.45
N LYS A 121 -1.23 17.68 -0.71
CA LYS A 121 -2.40 17.06 -1.35
C LYS A 121 -3.45 16.60 -0.33
N VAL A 122 -3.06 16.47 0.94
CA VAL A 122 -3.89 15.94 2.04
C VAL A 122 -3.71 16.83 3.28
N SER A 123 -4.76 17.05 4.06
CA SER A 123 -4.72 17.82 5.32
C SER A 123 -4.04 17.00 6.44
N LEU A 124 -3.47 17.66 7.45
CA LEU A 124 -2.87 16.96 8.60
C LEU A 124 -3.87 16.08 9.33
N VAL A 125 -5.11 16.57 9.50
CA VAL A 125 -6.20 15.86 10.20
C VAL A 125 -6.52 14.55 9.47
N ARG A 126 -6.72 14.62 8.14
CA ARG A 126 -6.97 13.43 7.31
C ARG A 126 -5.79 12.47 7.32
N ALA A 127 -4.56 12.97 7.24
CA ALA A 127 -3.36 12.14 7.24
C ALA A 127 -3.26 11.30 8.54
N ILE A 128 -3.45 11.93 9.70
CA ILE A 128 -3.41 11.22 11.00
C ILE A 128 -4.51 10.16 11.08
N LEU A 129 -5.75 10.51 10.70
CA LEU A 129 -6.87 9.57 10.74
C LEU A 129 -6.67 8.39 9.79
N TYR A 130 -6.14 8.63 8.59
CA TYR A 130 -5.82 7.58 7.64
C TYR A 130 -4.72 6.65 8.16
N MET A 131 -3.62 7.19 8.69
CA MET A 131 -2.54 6.37 9.26
C MET A 131 -3.04 5.52 10.43
N ALA A 132 -3.87 6.09 11.31
CA ALA A 132 -4.50 5.34 12.38
C ALA A 132 -5.39 4.21 11.84
N ALA A 133 -6.24 4.50 10.85
CA ALA A 133 -7.12 3.51 10.22
C ALA A 133 -6.33 2.39 9.51
N GLN A 134 -5.26 2.74 8.79
CA GLN A 134 -4.38 1.78 8.12
C GLN A 134 -3.69 0.86 9.14
N CYS A 135 -3.13 1.41 10.21
CA CYS A 135 -2.51 0.62 11.28
C CYS A 135 -3.51 -0.32 11.97
N LEU A 136 -4.71 0.17 12.29
CA LEU A 136 -5.77 -0.64 12.91
C LEU A 136 -6.28 -1.72 11.94
N GLY A 137 -6.45 -1.39 10.66
CA GLY A 137 -6.85 -2.32 9.61
C GLY A 137 -5.82 -3.43 9.47
N ALA A 138 -4.54 -3.08 9.40
CA ALA A 138 -3.43 -4.04 9.35
C ALA A 138 -3.45 -5.01 10.53
N ILE A 139 -3.59 -4.50 11.76
CA ILE A 139 -3.67 -5.31 12.98
C ILE A 139 -4.86 -6.29 12.90
N CYS A 140 -6.03 -5.82 12.49
CA CYS A 140 -7.22 -6.66 12.33
C CYS A 140 -7.03 -7.72 11.25
N GLY A 141 -6.46 -7.36 10.10
CA GLY A 141 -6.21 -8.28 8.98
C GLY A 141 -5.29 -9.43 9.37
N VAL A 142 -4.17 -9.12 10.01
CA VAL A 142 -3.23 -10.13 10.52
C VAL A 142 -3.85 -10.93 11.68
N GLY A 143 -4.64 -10.26 12.54
CA GLY A 143 -5.39 -10.91 13.62
C GLY A 143 -6.35 -11.98 13.12
N LEU A 144 -7.04 -11.75 12.00
CA LEU A 144 -7.90 -12.76 11.35
C LEU A 144 -7.09 -13.97 10.86
N VAL A 145 -5.91 -13.75 10.28
CA VAL A 145 -5.02 -14.85 9.87
C VAL A 145 -4.63 -15.70 11.08
N LYS A 146 -4.22 -15.06 12.18
CA LYS A 146 -3.91 -15.76 13.44
C LYS A 146 -5.13 -16.50 13.99
N GLY A 147 -6.32 -15.93 13.88
CA GLY A 147 -7.57 -16.56 14.33
C GLY A 147 -7.92 -17.84 13.56
N PHE A 148 -7.69 -17.88 12.25
CA PHE A 148 -8.00 -19.04 11.42
C PHE A 148 -6.92 -20.13 11.42
N GLN A 149 -5.66 -19.76 11.58
CA GLN A 149 -4.53 -20.70 11.46
C GLN A 149 -3.46 -20.47 12.53
N SER A 150 -3.87 -20.39 13.80
CA SER A 150 -3.01 -20.02 14.93
C SER A 150 -1.71 -20.82 15.05
N GLY A 151 -1.77 -22.15 14.86
CA GLY A 151 -0.60 -23.03 14.91
C GLY A 151 0.40 -22.78 13.78
N PHE A 152 -0.08 -22.66 12.53
CA PHE A 152 0.76 -22.38 11.38
C PHE A 152 1.30 -20.94 11.41
N TYR A 153 0.47 -19.98 11.79
CA TYR A 153 0.84 -18.58 11.92
C TYR A 153 2.05 -18.40 12.85
N ALA A 154 2.01 -19.00 14.04
CA ALA A 154 3.09 -18.91 15.02
C ALA A 154 4.37 -19.61 14.53
N ARG A 155 4.24 -20.79 13.90
CA ARG A 155 5.38 -21.57 13.39
C ARG A 155 6.11 -20.90 12.23
N TYR A 156 5.39 -20.21 11.34
CA TYR A 156 5.94 -19.70 10.08
C TYR A 156 6.28 -18.19 10.11
N GLY A 157 6.55 -17.64 11.30
CA GLY A 157 7.08 -16.28 11.46
C GLY A 157 6.07 -15.17 11.26
N CYS A 158 4.77 -15.46 11.45
CA CYS A 158 3.69 -14.46 11.56
C CYS A 158 3.47 -13.53 10.33
N GLY A 159 4.20 -13.75 9.24
CA GLY A 159 4.25 -12.83 8.09
C GLY A 159 4.95 -11.50 8.39
N ALA A 160 5.78 -11.44 9.44
CA ALA A 160 6.47 -10.22 9.85
C ALA A 160 7.67 -9.90 8.95
N ASN A 161 7.93 -8.61 8.75
CA ASN A 161 9.13 -8.12 8.09
C ASN A 161 10.32 -8.26 9.03
N GLU A 162 11.39 -8.89 8.56
CA GLU A 162 12.63 -9.10 9.30
C GLU A 162 13.84 -8.85 8.37
N VAL A 163 14.94 -8.36 8.93
CA VAL A 163 16.20 -8.27 8.18
C VAL A 163 16.76 -9.68 8.06
N SER A 164 16.88 -10.18 6.83
CA SER A 164 17.37 -11.53 6.57
C SER A 164 18.78 -11.73 7.14
N ALA A 165 19.06 -12.93 7.63
CA ALA A 165 20.37 -13.29 8.14
C ALA A 165 21.46 -13.04 7.09
N GLY A 166 22.57 -12.45 7.53
CA GLY A 166 23.68 -12.06 6.64
C GLY A 166 23.62 -10.61 6.14
N TYR A 167 22.54 -9.87 6.41
CA TYR A 167 22.44 -8.44 6.10
C TYR A 167 22.48 -7.57 7.36
N SER A 168 23.07 -6.38 7.23
CA SER A 168 23.09 -5.37 8.30
C SER A 168 21.77 -4.59 8.35
N THR A 169 21.44 -4.03 9.51
CA THR A 169 20.29 -3.12 9.65
C THR A 169 20.38 -1.92 8.71
N GLY A 170 21.58 -1.38 8.46
CA GLY A 170 21.79 -0.29 7.51
C GLY A 170 21.44 -0.68 6.07
N THR A 171 21.76 -1.91 5.67
CA THR A 171 21.38 -2.46 4.36
C THR A 171 19.86 -2.62 4.24
N GLY A 172 19.21 -3.17 5.27
CA GLY A 172 17.75 -3.29 5.32
C GLY A 172 17.06 -1.93 5.22
N LEU A 173 17.53 -0.95 5.99
CA LEU A 173 17.00 0.42 5.95
C LEU A 173 17.14 1.05 4.56
N ALA A 174 18.31 0.93 3.92
CA ALA A 174 18.54 1.48 2.58
C ALA A 174 17.62 0.84 1.53
N ALA A 175 17.38 -0.47 1.62
CA ALA A 175 16.46 -1.18 0.74
C ALA A 175 15.01 -0.68 0.90
N GLU A 176 14.54 -0.50 2.14
CA GLU A 176 13.20 0.01 2.44
C GLU A 176 13.02 1.47 1.98
N ILE A 177 14.05 2.32 2.11
CA ILE A 177 14.02 3.71 1.61
C ILE A 177 13.86 3.73 0.09
N ILE A 178 14.68 2.98 -0.64
CA ILE A 178 14.65 2.95 -2.11
C ILE A 178 13.34 2.32 -2.60
N GLY A 179 12.91 1.21 -1.98
CA GLY A 179 11.65 0.55 -2.33
C GLY A 179 10.43 1.44 -2.12
N THR A 180 10.38 2.17 -0.99
CA THR A 180 9.29 3.12 -0.70
C THR A 180 9.35 4.33 -1.65
N PHE A 181 10.54 4.79 -2.03
CA PHE A 181 10.69 5.86 -3.02
C PHE A 181 10.12 5.48 -4.40
N VAL A 182 10.23 4.22 -4.81
CA VAL A 182 9.62 3.76 -6.08
C VAL A 182 8.09 3.69 -5.97
N LEU A 183 7.56 3.42 -4.77
CA LEU A 183 6.12 3.30 -4.52
C LEU A 183 5.40 4.66 -4.49
N VAL A 184 6.03 5.71 -3.95
CA VAL A 184 5.43 7.02 -3.64
C VAL A 184 5.72 8.04 -4.73
#